data_AF-A0A6G1HGL6-F1
#
_entry.id   AF-A0A6G1HGL6-F1
#
_cell.length_a   1.000
_cell.length_b   1.000
_cell.length_c   1.000
_cell.angle_alpha   90.00
_cell.angle_beta   90.00
_cell.angle_gamma   90.00
#
_symmetry.space_group_name_H-M   'P 1'
#
loop_
_entity.id
_entity.type
_entity.pdbx_description
1 polymer ?
#
loop_
_entity_poly.entity_id
_entity_poly.type
_entity_poly.pdbx_seq_one_letter_code
_entity_poly.pdbx_strand_id
1 'polypeptide(L)'
;YEETGGTKNMADHVQETHAIDKGGPIKKRRIEAFMKDAESAEQAWRNRRVEDFNPRSFKRAVIRWVAHNNIAHSHVESSTFVKMMSEANPELEQAGCLPCAKSVKLWTAADFNTF
;
A
#
# COMPACT_ATOMS: atom_id res chain seq x y z
N TYR A 1 -2.54 -50.22 38.52
CA TYR A 1 -3.34 -49.16 37.90
C TYR A 1 -2.41 -48.03 37.56
N GLU A 2 -1.94 -47.95 36.32
CA GLU A 2 -1.18 -46.80 35.81
C GLU A 2 -2.13 -45.96 34.96
N GLU A 3 -2.49 -44.78 35.47
CA GLU A 3 -3.25 -43.77 34.74
C GLU A 3 -2.29 -42.99 33.83
N THR A 4 -2.30 -43.28 32.53
CA THR A 4 -1.58 -42.46 31.54
C THR A 4 -2.46 -42.23 30.31
N GLY A 5 -3.33 -41.22 30.36
CA GLY A 5 -4.15 -40.89 29.20
C GLY A 5 -4.93 -39.60 29.36
N GLY A 6 -4.29 -38.44 29.21
CA GLY A 6 -5.03 -37.18 29.19
C GLY A 6 -4.29 -35.92 28.77
N THR A 7 -2.97 -35.94 28.59
CA THR A 7 -2.21 -34.69 28.42
C THR A 7 -2.04 -34.22 26.97
N LYS A 8 -2.11 -35.13 25.99
CA LYS A 8 -1.92 -34.78 24.56
C LYS A 8 -3.07 -33.91 24.03
N ASN A 9 -4.32 -34.33 24.26
CA ASN A 9 -5.50 -33.60 23.76
C ASN A 9 -5.63 -32.19 24.37
N MET A 10 -5.21 -32.01 25.62
CA MET A 10 -5.27 -30.72 26.30
C MET A 10 -4.21 -29.75 25.78
N ALA A 11 -3.00 -30.24 25.51
CA ALA A 11 -1.93 -29.42 24.93
C ALA A 11 -2.31 -28.94 23.51
N ASP A 12 -2.87 -29.83 22.70
CA ASP A 12 -3.34 -29.51 21.35
C ASP A 12 -4.50 -28.49 21.41
N HIS A 13 -5.46 -28.67 22.32
CA HIS A 13 -6.59 -27.74 22.48
C HIS A 13 -6.16 -26.33 22.92
N VAL A 14 -5.17 -26.22 23.83
CA VAL A 14 -4.66 -24.92 24.29
C VAL A 14 -3.84 -24.23 23.19
N GLN A 15 -3.10 -24.98 22.40
CA GLN A 15 -2.38 -24.44 21.24
C GLN A 15 -3.35 -23.94 20.17
N GLU A 16 -4.43 -24.67 19.89
CA GLU A 16 -5.43 -24.32 18.87
C GLU A 16 -6.33 -23.16 19.32
N THR A 17 -6.84 -23.19 20.54
CA THR A 17 -7.83 -22.23 21.03
C THR A 17 -7.20 -20.96 21.60
N HIS A 18 -6.05 -21.09 22.27
CA HIS A 18 -5.43 -20.00 23.01
C HIS A 18 -4.09 -19.53 22.44
N ALA A 19 -3.57 -20.19 21.39
CA ALA A 19 -2.29 -19.86 20.75
C ALA A 19 -1.13 -19.76 21.76
N ILE A 20 -1.07 -20.68 22.72
CA ILE A 20 -0.02 -20.78 23.74
C ILE A 20 0.69 -22.12 23.54
N ASP A 21 2.02 -22.09 23.42
CA ASP A 21 2.88 -23.28 23.39
C ASP A 21 3.63 -23.43 24.72
N LYS A 22 4.39 -24.52 24.91
CA LYS A 22 5.21 -24.82 26.10
C LYS A 22 6.14 -23.68 26.54
N GLY A 23 6.45 -22.73 25.65
CA GLY A 23 7.26 -21.54 25.91
C GLY A 23 6.46 -20.24 26.16
N GLY A 24 5.13 -20.28 26.25
CA GLY A 24 4.26 -19.11 26.44
C GLY A 24 3.47 -18.71 25.19
N PRO A 25 2.86 -17.50 25.16
CA PRO A 25 2.05 -17.04 24.05
C PRO A 25 2.83 -17.07 22.73
N ILE A 26 2.28 -17.75 21.73
CA ILE A 26 2.81 -17.77 20.37
C ILE A 26 2.66 -16.34 19.84
N LYS A 27 3.77 -15.60 19.79
CA LYS A 27 3.82 -14.32 19.10
C LYS A 27 3.51 -14.60 17.63
N LYS A 28 2.30 -14.28 17.18
CA LYS A 28 1.93 -14.30 15.75
C LYS A 28 3.01 -13.49 15.03
N ARG A 29 3.89 -14.18 14.30
CA ARG A 29 4.93 -13.54 13.50
C ARG A 29 4.19 -12.60 12.55
N ARG A 30 4.40 -11.29 12.69
CA ARG A 30 3.84 -10.28 11.79
C ARG A 30 4.20 -10.72 10.38
N ILE A 31 3.21 -10.83 9.52
CA ILE A 31 3.35 -11.39 8.17
C ILE A 31 4.21 -10.41 7.34
N GLU A 32 5.53 -10.51 7.46
CA GLU A 32 6.49 -9.99 6.48
C GLU A 32 6.47 -10.84 5.20
N ALA A 33 5.81 -12.01 5.23
CA ALA A 33 5.64 -12.91 4.10
C ALA A 33 4.63 -12.44 3.03
N PHE A 34 4.09 -11.21 3.12
CA PHE A 34 3.25 -10.63 2.07
C PHE A 34 4.05 -10.24 0.82
N MET A 35 5.39 -10.12 0.93
CA MET A 35 6.28 -9.82 -0.21
C MET A 35 6.87 -11.09 -0.81
N LYS A 36 6.07 -12.16 -0.96
CA LYS A 36 6.49 -13.28 -1.79
C LYS A 36 6.19 -12.88 -3.23
N ASP A 37 7.24 -12.56 -3.99
CA ASP A 37 7.20 -12.08 -5.37
C ASP A 37 6.61 -13.13 -6.33
N ALA A 38 5.29 -13.28 -6.29
CA ALA A 38 4.53 -13.80 -7.41
C ALA A 38 3.95 -12.57 -8.12
N GLU A 39 4.76 -11.98 -9.01
CA GLU A 39 4.27 -10.92 -9.87
C GLU A 39 3.27 -11.54 -10.86
N SER A 40 1.99 -11.22 -10.70
CA SER A 40 1.00 -11.63 -11.69
C SER A 40 1.32 -10.95 -13.03
N ALA A 41 0.96 -11.56 -14.15
CA ALA A 41 1.13 -10.93 -15.47
C ALA A 41 0.49 -9.53 -15.53
N GLU A 42 -0.61 -9.32 -14.79
CA GLU A 42 -1.24 -8.01 -14.62
C GLU A 42 -0.35 -7.02 -13.88
N GLN A 43 0.32 -7.45 -12.81
CA GLN A 43 1.23 -6.60 -12.05
C GLN A 43 2.48 -6.25 -12.87
N ALA A 44 3.03 -7.20 -13.62
CA ALA A 44 4.14 -6.96 -14.56
C ALA A 44 3.78 -5.93 -15.63
N TRP A 45 2.55 -6.00 -16.16
CA TRP A 45 2.06 -5.00 -17.11
C TRP A 45 1.86 -3.62 -16.46
N ARG A 46 1.36 -3.57 -15.21
CA ARG A 46 1.26 -2.32 -14.45
C ARG A 46 2.64 -1.70 -14.22
N ASN A 47 3.64 -2.50 -13.88
CA ASN A 47 5.01 -2.05 -13.64
C ASN A 47 5.66 -1.48 -14.91
N ARG A 48 5.48 -2.10 -16.08
CA ARG A 48 5.93 -1.52 -17.37
C ARG A 48 5.34 -0.15 -17.68
N ARG A 49 4.11 0.13 -17.25
CA ARG A 49 3.51 1.46 -17.43
C ARG A 49 4.15 2.54 -16.57
N VAL A 50 4.80 2.15 -15.47
CA VAL A 50 5.54 3.09 -14.61
C VAL A 50 6.87 3.49 -15.26
N GLU A 51 7.48 2.60 -16.06
CA GLU A 51 8.69 2.88 -16.83
C GLU A 51 8.47 3.94 -17.93
N ASP A 52 7.28 3.99 -18.54
CA ASP A 52 6.90 5.02 -19.54
C ASP A 52 6.25 6.25 -18.87
N PHE A 53 6.98 6.86 -17.95
CA PHE A 53 6.46 7.96 -17.17
C PHE A 53 6.19 9.21 -18.05
N ASN A 54 4.93 9.66 -18.06
CA ASN A 54 4.52 10.88 -18.74
C ASN A 54 3.99 11.93 -17.74
N PRO A 55 4.71 13.05 -17.52
CA PRO A 55 4.34 14.11 -16.58
C PRO A 55 2.91 14.64 -16.73
N ARG A 56 2.45 14.83 -17.99
CA ARG A 56 1.11 15.37 -18.25
C ARG A 56 0.03 14.35 -17.90
N SER A 57 0.23 13.09 -18.28
CA SER A 57 -0.69 12.00 -17.97
C SER A 57 -0.79 11.76 -16.48
N PHE A 58 0.33 11.84 -15.77
CA PHE A 58 0.37 11.76 -14.30
C PHE A 58 -0.44 12.88 -13.64
N LYS A 59 -0.21 14.15 -14.01
CA LYS A 59 -0.96 15.29 -13.46
C LYS A 59 -2.47 15.13 -13.65
N ARG A 60 -2.90 14.70 -14.85
CA ARG A 60 -4.32 14.42 -15.13
C ARG A 60 -4.86 13.27 -14.28
N ALA A 61 -4.09 12.21 -14.06
CA ALA A 61 -4.48 11.10 -13.21
C ALA A 61 -4.68 11.56 -11.76
N VAL A 62 -3.77 12.39 -11.22
CA VAL A 62 -3.89 12.96 -9.87
C VAL A 62 -5.14 13.82 -9.74
N ILE A 63 -5.39 14.75 -10.69
CA ILE A 63 -6.59 15.61 -10.68
C ILE A 63 -7.86 14.76 -10.67
N ARG A 64 -7.95 13.77 -11.56
CA ARG A 64 -9.08 12.86 -11.65
C ARG A 64 -9.28 12.07 -10.38
N TRP A 65 -8.21 11.51 -9.82
CA TRP A 65 -8.29 10.77 -8.56
C TRP A 65 -8.83 11.66 -7.43
N VAL A 66 -8.30 12.87 -7.29
CA VAL A 66 -8.74 13.85 -6.28
C VAL A 66 -10.22 14.22 -6.47
N ALA A 67 -10.61 14.57 -7.69
CA ALA A 67 -11.96 15.01 -8.00
C ALA A 67 -13.00 13.87 -7.90
N HIS A 68 -12.75 12.72 -8.53
CA HIS A 68 -13.71 11.62 -8.57
C HIS A 68 -13.90 10.93 -7.22
N ASN A 69 -12.87 10.90 -6.37
CA ASN A 69 -12.96 10.27 -5.05
C ASN A 69 -13.21 11.29 -3.94
N ASN A 70 -13.47 12.55 -4.28
CA ASN A 70 -13.70 13.65 -3.33
C ASN A 70 -12.62 13.73 -2.24
N ILE A 71 -11.35 13.63 -2.65
CA ILE A 71 -10.21 13.59 -1.74
C ILE A 71 -9.86 15.02 -1.34
N ALA A 72 -9.68 15.27 -0.04
CA ALA A 72 -9.18 16.56 0.43
C ALA A 72 -7.78 16.83 -0.14
N HIS A 73 -7.54 18.05 -0.63
CA HIS A 73 -6.26 18.39 -1.27
C HIS A 73 -5.06 18.26 -0.32
N SER A 74 -5.26 18.32 1.00
CA SER A 74 -4.19 18.06 1.98
C SER A 74 -3.66 16.63 1.95
N HIS A 75 -4.42 15.66 1.40
CA HIS A 75 -3.98 14.26 1.35
C HIS A 75 -2.81 14.04 0.38
N VAL A 76 -2.69 14.85 -0.69
CA VAL A 76 -1.52 14.79 -1.59
C VAL A 76 -0.24 15.31 -0.93
N GLU A 77 -0.36 15.99 0.22
CA GLU A 77 0.76 16.50 1.02
C GLU A 77 1.04 15.60 2.23
N SER A 78 0.25 14.56 2.45
CA SER A 78 0.49 13.63 3.55
C SER A 78 1.84 12.94 3.39
N SER A 79 2.55 12.75 4.50
CA SER A 79 3.86 12.08 4.49
C SER A 79 3.79 10.67 3.89
N THR A 80 2.67 9.97 4.11
CA THR A 80 2.40 8.66 3.51
C THR A 80 2.32 8.75 1.99
N PHE A 81 1.57 9.71 1.45
CA PHE A 81 1.42 9.89 0.01
C PHE A 81 2.75 10.28 -0.63
N VAL A 82 3.45 11.26 -0.05
CA VAL A 82 4.75 11.74 -0.56
C VAL A 82 5.74 10.58 -0.59
N LYS A 83 5.86 9.82 0.51
CA LYS A 83 6.74 8.66 0.57
C LYS A 83 6.39 7.62 -0.50
N MET A 84 5.11 7.28 -0.66
CA MET A 84 4.67 6.31 -1.67
C MET A 84 5.04 6.75 -3.08
N MET A 85 4.87 8.03 -3.41
CA MET A 85 5.19 8.56 -4.74
C MET A 85 6.70 8.60 -4.98
N SER A 86 7.49 9.05 -4.00
CA SER A 86 8.95 9.10 -4.09
C SER A 86 9.58 7.71 -4.28
N GLU A 87 9.03 6.68 -3.60
CA GLU A 87 9.48 5.29 -3.76
C GLU A 87 9.04 4.69 -5.09
N ALA A 88 7.88 5.09 -5.63
CA ALA A 88 7.35 4.57 -6.88
C ALA A 88 8.08 5.09 -8.12
N ASN A 89 8.45 6.38 -8.13
CA ASN A 89 9.24 6.95 -9.21
C ASN A 89 10.05 8.18 -8.71
N PRO A 90 11.39 8.07 -8.59
CA PRO A 90 12.23 9.18 -8.14
C PRO A 90 12.27 10.36 -9.13
N GLU A 91 11.92 10.15 -10.40
CA GLU A 91 11.86 11.22 -11.40
C GLU A 91 10.69 12.18 -11.17
N LEU A 92 9.68 11.80 -10.36
CA LEU A 92 8.53 12.67 -10.07
C LEU A 92 8.93 13.99 -9.44
N GLU A 93 9.90 13.95 -8.52
CA GLU A 93 10.40 15.13 -7.84
C GLU A 93 11.24 15.99 -8.80
N GLN A 94 12.11 15.35 -9.59
CA GLN A 94 12.95 16.02 -10.59
C GLN A 94 12.12 16.70 -11.69
N ALA A 95 11.04 16.04 -12.13
CA ALA A 95 10.09 16.57 -13.11
C ALA A 95 9.13 17.63 -12.54
N GLY A 96 9.25 18.00 -11.25
CA GLY A 96 8.34 18.93 -10.59
C GLY A 96 6.88 18.48 -10.62
N CYS A 97 6.67 17.16 -10.58
CA CYS A 97 5.36 16.53 -10.68
C CYS A 97 4.83 16.02 -9.33
N LEU A 98 5.63 16.06 -8.27
CA LEU A 98 5.16 15.76 -6.92
C LEU A 98 4.06 16.77 -6.52
N PRO A 99 2.81 16.32 -6.31
CA PRO A 99 1.70 17.23 -6.10
C PRO A 99 1.68 17.79 -4.67
N CYS A 100 1.37 19.07 -4.58
CA CYS A 100 0.91 19.76 -3.38
C CYS A 100 -0.50 20.32 -3.57
N ALA A 101 -1.18 20.72 -2.50
CA ALA A 101 -2.56 21.19 -2.56
C ALA A 101 -2.73 22.40 -3.52
N LYS A 102 -1.72 23.26 -3.58
CA LYS A 102 -1.68 24.40 -4.51
C LYS A 102 -1.55 23.92 -5.97
N SER A 103 -0.66 22.98 -6.24
CA SER A 103 -0.44 22.45 -7.59
C SER A 103 -1.67 21.75 -8.14
N VAL A 104 -2.37 20.95 -7.31
CA VAL A 104 -3.60 20.27 -7.71
C VAL A 104 -4.67 21.28 -8.08
N LYS A 105 -4.88 22.34 -7.27
CA LYS A 105 -5.82 23.42 -7.61
C LYS A 105 -5.50 24.07 -8.96
N LEU A 106 -4.22 24.38 -9.20
CA LEU A 106 -3.78 25.00 -10.45
C LEU A 106 -3.97 24.08 -11.65
N TRP A 107 -3.62 22.80 -11.51
CA TRP A 107 -3.78 21.85 -12.60
C TRP A 107 -5.26 21.58 -12.88
N THR A 108 -6.10 21.47 -11.86
CA THR A 108 -7.55 21.34 -12.01
C THR A 108 -8.11 22.53 -12.78
N ALA A 109 -7.78 23.76 -12.39
CA ALA A 109 -8.22 24.97 -13.10
C ALA A 109 -7.74 24.99 -14.56
N ALA A 110 -6.49 24.57 -14.82
CA ALA A 110 -5.96 24.47 -16.16
C ALA A 110 -6.67 23.40 -17.01
N ASP A 111 -6.97 22.22 -16.45
CA ASP A 111 -7.67 21.13 -17.14
C ASP A 111 -9.09 21.57 -17.54
N PHE A 112 -9.81 22.28 -16.66
CA PHE A 112 -11.12 22.87 -16.99
C PHE A 112 -11.07 23.93 -18.08
N ASN A 113 -10.02 24.76 -18.13
CA ASN A 113 -9.82 25.76 -19.19
C ASN A 113 -9.37 25.16 -20.53
N THR A 114 -9.15 23.85 -20.60
CA THR A 114 -8.75 23.16 -21.84
C THR A 114 -9.95 22.55 -22.57
N PHE A 115 -11.16 22.66 -22.01
CA PHE A 115 -12.45 22.30 -22.63
C PHE A 115 -13.13 23.53 -23.20
#